data_AF-A0A7X9QDC6-F1
#
_entry.id   AF-A0A7X9QDC6-F1
#
_cell.length_a   1.000
_cell.length_b   1.000
_cell.length_c   1.000
_cell.angle_alpha   90.00
_cell.angle_beta   90.00
_cell.angle_gamma   90.00
#
_symmetry.space_group_name_H-M   'P 1'
#
loop_
_entity.id
_entity.type
_entity.pdbx_description
1 polymer ?
#
loop_
_entity_poly.entity_id
_entity_poly.type
_entity_poly.pdbx_seq_one_letter_code
_entity_poly.pdbx_strand_id
1 'polypeptide(L)'
;PGAPGLDADAQLAAAGRGGLALVVGGLEPSDFTHAEEVRHGLDEASFVISLEQRLSEVTERADVVFPIALVEERPGHFMNWEHRRGRVNTVIRQPNQPMTDLRVLAALADALGRPLGVRTAKQALTELDELGSWEGERVPLARGRAVAGPAEGELALATWRELIDGSRGNDGEPALMATARPVLARTSPEVADEHGLTDAVTIAGGDGWLTLPLEIVPGMAADTVWVPTHAPGTPLSELGLVHGAGVTVGDPGDLLSEGGAA
;
A
#
# COMPACT_ATOMS: atom_id res chain seq x y z
N PRO A 1 21.48 -5.08 18.82
CA PRO A 1 22.00 -4.69 17.48
C PRO A 1 22.56 -3.27 17.57
N GLY A 2 23.67 -2.96 16.86
CA GLY A 2 24.37 -1.67 16.96
C GLY A 2 24.18 -0.72 15.77
N ALA A 3 23.52 -1.16 14.70
CA ALA A 3 23.22 -0.38 13.51
C ALA A 3 21.70 -0.39 13.23
N PRO A 4 21.16 0.65 12.56
CA PRO A 4 19.78 0.65 12.10
C PRO A 4 19.46 -0.57 11.23
N GLY A 5 18.21 -1.05 11.33
CA GLY A 5 17.70 -2.08 10.42
C GLY A 5 17.42 -1.53 9.02
N LEU A 6 17.10 -2.44 8.10
CA LEU A 6 16.61 -2.08 6.76
C LEU A 6 15.17 -1.57 6.84
N ASP A 7 14.82 -0.57 6.04
CA ASP A 7 13.42 -0.19 5.79
C ASP A 7 12.71 -1.24 4.90
N ALA A 8 11.40 -1.08 4.69
CA ALA A 8 10.60 -2.07 3.99
C ALA A 8 11.07 -2.29 2.54
N ASP A 9 11.36 -1.20 1.80
CA ASP A 9 11.87 -1.27 0.43
C ASP A 9 13.21 -2.00 0.37
N ALA A 10 14.14 -1.66 1.28
CA ALA A 10 15.44 -2.33 1.35
C ALA A 10 15.34 -3.79 1.80
N GLN A 11 14.37 -4.14 2.65
CA GLN A 11 14.08 -5.53 3.02
C GLN A 11 13.62 -6.33 1.79
N LEU A 12 12.64 -5.82 1.03
CA LEU A 12 12.13 -6.48 -0.17
C LEU A 12 13.20 -6.59 -1.26
N ALA A 13 13.97 -5.52 -1.50
CA ALA A 13 15.09 -5.57 -2.44
C ALA A 13 16.19 -6.56 -2.03
N ALA A 14 16.45 -6.70 -0.73
CA ALA A 14 17.40 -7.70 -0.21
C ALA A 14 16.86 -9.13 -0.28
N ALA A 15 15.57 -9.32 -0.02
CA ALA A 15 14.88 -10.58 -0.23
C ALA A 15 14.92 -10.98 -1.71
N GLY A 16 14.72 -10.03 -2.62
CA GLY A 16 14.87 -10.16 -4.08
C GLY A 16 16.24 -10.65 -4.57
N ARG A 17 17.25 -10.66 -3.71
CA ARG A 17 18.58 -11.22 -3.99
C ARG A 17 18.82 -12.57 -3.30
N GLY A 18 17.75 -13.23 -2.83
CA GLY A 18 17.80 -14.45 -2.02
C GLY A 18 18.31 -14.24 -0.58
N GLY A 19 18.43 -13.00 -0.12
CA GLY A 19 19.21 -12.64 1.07
C GLY A 19 18.45 -12.67 2.39
N LEU A 20 17.11 -12.75 2.37
CA LEU A 20 16.28 -12.64 3.56
C LEU A 20 15.12 -13.64 3.57
N ALA A 21 14.72 -14.04 4.77
CA ALA A 21 13.41 -14.64 5.03
C ALA A 21 12.47 -13.55 5.54
N LEU A 22 11.19 -13.63 5.16
CA LEU A 22 10.19 -12.61 5.45
C LEU A 22 9.06 -13.19 6.33
N VAL A 23 8.62 -12.37 7.29
CA VAL A 23 7.35 -12.57 8.00
C VAL A 23 6.47 -11.39 7.64
N VAL A 24 5.42 -11.63 6.88
CA VAL A 24 4.55 -10.61 6.29
C VAL A 24 3.16 -10.70 6.90
N GLY A 25 2.51 -9.58 7.13
CA GLY A 25 1.12 -9.57 7.60
C GLY A 25 0.45 -8.22 7.36
N GLY A 26 -0.73 -8.26 6.72
CA GLY A 26 -1.55 -7.08 6.45
C GLY A 26 -0.92 -6.09 5.47
N LEU A 27 -0.32 -6.61 4.40
CA LEU A 27 0.41 -5.83 3.38
C LEU A 27 0.03 -6.36 2.00
N GLU A 28 -0.23 -5.46 1.07
CA GLU A 28 -0.38 -5.80 -0.36
C GLU A 28 0.79 -5.23 -1.17
N PRO A 29 1.21 -5.86 -2.28
CA PRO A 29 2.21 -5.29 -3.18
C PRO A 29 1.88 -3.85 -3.60
N SER A 30 0.59 -3.55 -3.81
CA SER A 30 0.12 -2.23 -4.21
C SER A 30 0.22 -1.15 -3.14
N ASP A 31 0.59 -1.48 -1.89
CA ASP A 31 0.88 -0.50 -0.83
C ASP A 31 2.23 0.21 -1.02
N PHE A 32 3.09 -0.31 -1.90
CA PHE A 32 4.40 0.24 -2.22
C PHE A 32 4.37 1.09 -3.49
N THR A 33 5.48 1.75 -3.81
CA THR A 33 5.60 2.55 -5.03
C THR A 33 5.61 1.68 -6.29
N HIS A 34 6.30 0.54 -6.27
CA HIS A 34 6.38 -0.40 -7.40
C HIS A 34 5.91 -1.78 -6.95
N ALA A 35 4.68 -2.15 -7.31
CA ALA A 35 4.07 -3.42 -6.88
C ALA A 35 4.87 -4.63 -7.39
N GLU A 36 5.38 -4.58 -8.63
CA GLU A 36 6.21 -5.64 -9.21
C GLU A 36 7.52 -5.88 -8.46
N GLU A 37 8.17 -4.83 -7.94
CA GLU A 37 9.37 -5.00 -7.12
C GLU A 37 9.07 -5.74 -5.80
N VAL A 38 7.90 -5.49 -5.21
CA VAL A 38 7.43 -6.21 -4.03
C VAL A 38 7.16 -7.67 -4.37
N ARG A 39 6.46 -7.95 -5.48
CA ARG A 39 6.19 -9.31 -5.96
C ARG A 39 7.48 -10.08 -6.15
N HIS A 40 8.43 -9.51 -6.89
CA HIS A 40 9.76 -10.10 -7.09
C HIS A 40 10.49 -10.32 -5.75
N GLY A 41 10.43 -9.37 -4.83
CA GLY A 41 11.03 -9.51 -3.50
C GLY A 41 10.43 -10.66 -2.68
N LEU A 42 9.12 -10.90 -2.80
CA LEU A 42 8.42 -12.01 -2.16
C LEU A 42 8.74 -13.35 -2.85
N ASP A 43 8.74 -13.38 -4.18
CA ASP A 43 8.99 -14.59 -4.99
C ASP A 43 10.42 -15.13 -4.81
N GLU A 44 11.41 -14.24 -4.68
CA GLU A 44 12.83 -14.61 -4.55
C GLU A 44 13.32 -14.67 -3.09
N ALA A 45 12.45 -14.35 -2.11
CA ALA A 45 12.79 -14.47 -0.71
C ALA A 45 13.19 -15.91 -0.36
N SER A 46 14.15 -16.07 0.54
CA SER A 46 14.63 -17.41 0.94
C SER A 46 13.58 -18.25 1.67
N PHE A 47 12.60 -17.59 2.31
CA PHE A 47 11.45 -18.20 2.96
C PHE A 47 10.42 -17.12 3.31
N VAL A 48 9.13 -17.34 3.07
CA VAL A 48 8.05 -16.39 3.35
C VAL A 48 6.99 -17.03 4.26
N ILE A 49 6.79 -16.42 5.43
CA ILE A 49 5.64 -16.68 6.30
C ILE A 49 4.64 -15.53 6.12
N SER A 50 3.40 -15.84 5.72
CA SER A 50 2.31 -14.85 5.72
C SER A 50 1.34 -15.06 6.89
N LEU A 51 0.95 -13.97 7.54
CA LEU A 51 -0.05 -13.90 8.60
C LEU A 51 -1.33 -13.26 8.01
N GLU A 52 -2.33 -14.09 7.71
CA GLU A 52 -3.44 -13.69 6.83
C GLU A 52 -4.81 -13.76 7.49
N GLN A 53 -5.63 -12.73 7.24
CA GLN A 53 -7.06 -12.72 7.57
C GLN A 53 -7.92 -13.13 6.36
N ARG A 54 -7.37 -12.99 5.16
CA ARG A 54 -8.00 -13.26 3.86
C ARG A 54 -6.92 -13.67 2.87
N LEU A 55 -7.29 -14.32 1.76
CA LEU A 55 -6.33 -14.60 0.69
C LEU A 55 -5.86 -13.27 0.07
N SER A 56 -4.57 -13.16 -0.17
CA SER A 56 -3.86 -11.98 -0.69
C SER A 56 -2.85 -12.40 -1.77
N GLU A 57 -2.26 -11.43 -2.48
CA GLU A 57 -1.13 -11.71 -3.37
C GLU A 57 0.09 -12.27 -2.62
N VAL A 58 0.24 -11.93 -1.34
CA VAL A 58 1.30 -12.48 -0.49
C VAL A 58 1.04 -13.95 -0.17
N THR A 59 -0.23 -14.34 -0.01
CA THR A 59 -0.61 -15.75 0.21
C THR A 59 -0.12 -16.64 -0.93
N GLU A 60 -0.25 -16.17 -2.17
CA GLU A 60 0.15 -16.94 -3.38
C GLU A 60 1.66 -17.18 -3.46
N ARG A 61 2.45 -16.34 -2.76
CA ARG A 61 3.92 -16.36 -2.76
C ARG A 61 4.52 -16.90 -1.46
N ALA A 62 3.68 -17.19 -0.46
CA ALA A 62 4.14 -17.62 0.85
C ALA A 62 4.42 -19.14 0.89
N ASP A 63 5.54 -19.53 1.49
CA ASP A 63 5.82 -20.93 1.82
C ASP A 63 4.89 -21.47 2.90
N VAL A 64 4.53 -20.60 3.85
CA VAL A 64 3.63 -20.93 4.97
C VAL A 64 2.65 -19.80 5.20
N VAL A 65 1.36 -20.13 5.23
CA VAL A 65 0.29 -19.20 5.57
C VAL A 65 -0.32 -19.58 6.92
N PHE A 66 -0.26 -18.66 7.88
CA PHE A 66 -0.98 -18.77 9.14
C PHE A 66 -2.26 -17.94 9.10
N PRO A 67 -3.45 -18.57 9.13
CA PRO A 67 -4.69 -17.83 9.28
C PRO A 67 -4.75 -17.23 10.69
N ILE A 68 -4.96 -15.92 10.76
CA ILE A 68 -5.03 -15.17 12.03
C ILE A 68 -6.43 -14.59 12.26
N ALA A 69 -6.73 -14.39 13.54
CA ALA A 69 -8.00 -13.84 14.01
C ALA A 69 -8.27 -12.43 13.45
N LEU A 70 -9.55 -12.17 13.13
CA LEU A 70 -10.04 -10.85 12.76
C LEU A 70 -9.99 -9.88 13.94
N VAL A 71 -10.07 -8.57 13.66
CA VAL A 71 -10.04 -7.52 14.68
C VAL A 71 -11.17 -7.70 15.71
N GLU A 72 -12.37 -8.04 15.27
CA GLU A 72 -13.57 -8.26 16.08
C GLU A 72 -13.55 -9.57 16.87
N GLU A 73 -12.60 -10.46 16.60
CA GLU A 73 -12.44 -11.76 17.28
C GLU A 73 -11.40 -11.70 18.40
N ARG A 74 -10.61 -10.62 18.49
CA ARG A 74 -9.48 -10.51 19.43
C ARG A 74 -9.55 -9.23 20.29
N PRO A 75 -9.07 -9.27 21.55
CA PRO A 75 -8.89 -8.07 22.33
C PRO A 75 -7.58 -7.38 21.93
N GLY A 76 -7.55 -6.05 22.01
CA GLY A 76 -6.37 -5.29 21.64
C GLY A 76 -6.51 -3.80 21.87
N HIS A 77 -5.55 -3.05 21.33
CA HIS A 77 -5.57 -1.59 21.35
C HIS A 77 -5.11 -1.07 19.99
N PHE A 78 -5.73 0.01 19.51
CA PHE A 78 -5.20 0.84 18.44
C PHE A 78 -4.67 2.15 19.02
N MET A 79 -3.62 2.69 18.41
CA MET A 79 -3.13 4.04 18.66
C MET A 79 -3.52 4.92 17.48
N ASN A 80 -4.21 6.03 17.73
CA ASN A 80 -4.54 6.99 16.67
C ASN A 80 -3.42 8.02 16.45
N TRP A 81 -3.58 8.89 15.45
CA TRP A 81 -2.63 9.94 15.08
C TRP A 81 -2.44 11.02 16.17
N GLU A 82 -3.34 11.12 17.14
CA GLU A 82 -3.23 12.02 18.29
C GLU A 82 -2.50 11.35 19.48
N HIS A 83 -1.90 10.18 19.24
CA HIS A 83 -1.31 9.34 20.27
C HIS A 83 -2.31 8.95 21.37
N ARG A 84 -3.60 8.80 21.02
CA ARG A 84 -4.64 8.28 21.91
C ARG A 84 -4.89 6.80 21.67
N ARG A 85 -4.90 6.05 22.77
CA ARG A 85 -5.19 4.61 22.78
C ARG A 85 -6.69 4.35 22.80
N GLY A 86 -7.17 3.58 21.83
CA GLY A 86 -8.52 3.03 21.79
C GLY A 86 -8.50 1.53 22.08
N ARG A 87 -9.27 1.09 23.08
CA ARG A 87 -9.41 -0.35 23.39
C ARG A 87 -10.36 -1.03 22.41
N VAL A 88 -9.95 -2.20 21.92
CA VAL A 88 -10.76 -3.13 21.14
C VAL A 88 -11.08 -4.33 22.03
N ASN A 89 -12.35 -4.72 22.05
CA ASN A 89 -12.81 -5.90 22.77
C ASN A 89 -13.16 -7.00 21.76
N THR A 90 -13.04 -8.26 22.16
CA THR A 90 -13.62 -9.37 21.40
C THR A 90 -15.15 -9.24 21.36
N VAL A 91 -15.68 -9.06 20.16
CA VAL A 91 -17.11 -8.97 19.87
C VAL A 91 -17.62 -10.34 19.43
N ILE A 92 -16.98 -10.94 18.43
CA ILE A 92 -17.34 -12.26 17.92
C ILE A 92 -16.63 -13.32 18.76
N ARG A 93 -17.44 -14.14 19.45
CA ARG A 93 -16.95 -15.24 20.28
C ARG A 93 -17.32 -16.55 19.62
N GLN A 94 -16.34 -17.43 19.52
CA GLN A 94 -16.52 -18.76 18.94
C GLN A 94 -15.78 -19.83 19.78
N PRO A 95 -16.30 -21.08 19.81
CA PRO A 95 -15.70 -22.14 20.61
C PRO A 95 -14.23 -22.42 20.26
N ASN A 96 -13.92 -22.39 18.96
CA ASN A 96 -12.57 -22.56 18.44
C ASN A 96 -12.03 -21.21 18.00
N GLN A 97 -11.49 -20.43 18.93
CA GLN A 97 -10.93 -19.13 18.56
C GLN A 97 -9.71 -19.29 17.65
N PRO A 98 -9.66 -18.59 16.50
CA PRO A 98 -8.49 -18.55 15.66
C PRO A 98 -7.29 -18.01 16.44
N MET A 99 -6.09 -18.40 16.02
CA MET A 99 -4.87 -17.86 16.62
C MET A 99 -4.76 -16.38 16.27
N THR A 100 -4.36 -15.54 17.22
CA THR A 100 -3.97 -14.17 16.89
C THR A 100 -2.55 -14.18 16.31
N ASP A 101 -2.20 -13.19 15.51
CA ASP A 101 -0.81 -12.88 15.12
C ASP A 101 0.17 -13.00 16.30
N LEU A 102 -0.13 -12.40 17.46
CA LEU A 102 0.69 -12.49 18.67
C LEU A 102 0.93 -13.94 19.09
N ARG A 103 -0.11 -14.78 19.06
CA ARG A 103 0.01 -16.20 19.44
C ARG A 103 0.80 -17.00 18.42
N VAL A 104 0.68 -16.67 17.13
CA VAL A 104 1.50 -17.27 16.07
C VAL A 104 2.96 -16.90 16.27
N LEU A 105 3.27 -15.61 16.41
CA LEU A 105 4.63 -15.12 16.65
C LEU A 105 5.24 -15.70 17.94
N ALA A 106 4.44 -15.80 19.01
CA ALA A 106 4.84 -16.45 20.25
C ALA A 106 5.21 -17.92 20.06
N ALA A 107 4.40 -18.69 19.31
CA ALA A 107 4.66 -20.09 19.04
C ALA A 107 5.89 -20.30 18.14
N LEU A 108 6.07 -19.46 17.12
CA LEU A 108 7.25 -19.47 16.27
C LEU A 108 8.52 -19.19 17.08
N ALA A 109 8.49 -18.18 17.95
CA ALA A 109 9.60 -17.83 18.81
C ALA A 109 9.96 -18.96 19.80
N ASP A 110 8.96 -19.64 20.36
CA ASP A 110 9.16 -20.82 21.20
C ASP A 110 9.84 -21.95 20.44
N ALA A 111 9.37 -22.24 19.22
CA ALA A 111 9.96 -23.27 18.36
C ALA A 111 11.40 -22.96 17.97
N LEU A 112 11.75 -21.67 17.82
CA LEU A 112 13.10 -21.18 17.58
C LEU A 112 13.97 -21.11 18.84
N GLY A 113 13.44 -21.53 20.00
CA GLY A 113 14.17 -21.56 21.28
C GLY A 113 14.42 -20.19 21.91
N ARG A 114 13.71 -19.14 21.46
CA ARG A 114 13.80 -17.77 21.98
C ARG A 114 12.39 -17.24 22.31
N PRO A 115 11.77 -17.70 23.41
CA PRO A 115 10.41 -17.33 23.75
C PRO A 115 10.26 -15.81 23.93
N LEU A 116 9.18 -15.23 23.40
CA LEU A 116 8.90 -13.78 23.52
C LEU A 116 8.55 -13.32 24.94
N GLY A 117 8.18 -14.24 25.85
CA GLY A 117 7.69 -13.88 27.19
C GLY A 117 6.22 -13.47 27.25
N VAL A 118 5.63 -13.05 26.12
CA VAL A 118 4.21 -12.66 26.01
C VAL A 118 3.36 -13.74 25.33
N ARG A 119 2.12 -13.92 25.82
CA ARG A 119 1.11 -14.84 25.27
C ARG A 119 -0.26 -14.20 25.05
N THR A 120 -0.47 -12.99 25.56
CA THR A 120 -1.76 -12.30 25.52
C THR A 120 -1.57 -10.83 25.19
N ALA A 121 -2.58 -10.21 24.59
CA ALA A 121 -2.59 -8.77 24.31
C ALA A 121 -2.40 -7.92 25.59
N LYS A 122 -2.90 -8.40 26.74
CA LYS A 122 -2.70 -7.73 28.03
C LYS A 122 -1.22 -7.71 28.44
N GLN A 123 -0.54 -8.86 28.34
CA GLN A 123 0.89 -8.95 28.68
C GLN A 123 1.73 -8.07 27.74
N ALA A 124 1.49 -8.16 26.43
CA ALA A 124 2.20 -7.34 25.45
C ALA A 124 1.99 -5.84 25.69
N LEU A 125 0.78 -5.41 26.07
CA LEU A 125 0.54 -4.02 26.44
C LEU A 125 1.29 -3.63 27.72
N THR A 126 1.30 -4.48 28.75
CA THR A 126 2.05 -4.22 29.98
C THR A 126 3.54 -4.03 29.69
N GLU A 127 4.15 -4.89 28.88
CA GLU A 127 5.55 -4.72 28.48
C GLU A 127 5.76 -3.45 27.63
N LEU A 128 4.84 -3.14 26.71
CA LEU A 128 4.91 -1.89 25.93
C LEU A 128 4.81 -0.64 26.83
N ASP A 129 4.02 -0.70 27.90
CA ASP A 129 3.88 0.39 28.88
C ASP A 129 5.14 0.56 29.71
N GLU A 130 5.83 -0.54 30.04
CA GLU A 130 7.11 -0.53 30.75
C GLU A 130 8.24 0.09 29.92
N LEU A 131 8.22 -0.08 28.59
CA LEU A 131 9.18 0.56 27.67
C LEU A 131 9.07 2.09 27.68
N GLY A 132 7.88 2.63 27.94
CA GLY A 132 7.67 4.07 28.05
C GLY A 132 7.84 4.85 26.73
N SER A 133 8.17 6.14 26.86
CA SER A 133 8.41 7.02 25.71
C SER A 133 9.86 6.96 25.26
N TRP A 134 10.11 7.13 23.96
CA TRP A 134 11.47 7.25 23.44
C TRP A 134 12.22 8.44 24.06
N GLU A 135 13.30 8.15 24.79
CA GLU A 135 14.18 9.14 25.43
C GLU A 135 15.46 9.44 24.62
N GLY A 136 15.73 8.68 23.57
CA GLY A 136 16.91 8.87 22.72
C GLY A 136 16.79 10.03 21.73
N GLU A 137 17.84 10.23 20.95
CA GLU A 137 17.83 11.19 19.84
C GLU A 137 16.74 10.81 18.84
N ARG A 138 15.92 11.80 18.44
CA ARG A 138 14.91 11.62 17.40
C ARG A 138 15.54 11.97 16.07
N VAL A 139 15.27 11.15 15.04
CA VAL A 139 15.67 11.48 13.66
C VAL A 139 15.06 12.85 13.31
N PRO A 140 15.87 13.85 12.94
CA PRO A 140 15.36 15.17 12.61
C PRO A 140 14.46 15.08 11.38
N LEU A 141 13.31 15.75 11.42
CA LEU A 141 12.42 15.84 10.27
C LEU A 141 13.13 16.64 9.17
N ALA A 142 13.50 15.96 8.08
CA ALA A 142 13.97 16.64 6.88
C ALA A 142 12.81 17.39 6.22
N ARG A 143 12.81 18.72 6.31
CA ARG A 143 11.87 19.60 5.60
C ARG A 143 12.53 20.05 4.29
N GLY A 144 11.92 19.73 3.15
CA GLY A 144 12.38 20.20 1.84
C GLY A 144 13.07 19.14 1.00
N ARG A 145 12.41 17.99 0.78
CA ARG A 145 12.77 17.16 -0.38
C ARG A 145 12.51 18.01 -1.62
N ALA A 146 13.56 18.29 -2.40
CA ALA A 146 13.40 18.92 -3.69
C ALA A 146 12.52 18.01 -4.54
N VAL A 147 11.36 18.52 -4.95
CA VAL A 147 10.51 17.85 -5.93
C VAL A 147 11.05 18.26 -7.29
N ALA A 148 11.55 17.29 -8.05
CA ALA A 148 11.82 17.52 -9.46
C ALA A 148 10.46 17.73 -10.12
N GLY A 149 10.29 18.85 -10.82
CA GLY A 149 9.11 19.05 -11.65
C GLY A 149 9.09 18.05 -12.81
N PRO A 150 7.94 17.88 -13.47
CA PRO A 150 7.85 17.11 -14.71
C PRO A 150 8.85 17.65 -15.76
N ALA A 151 9.31 16.77 -16.64
CA ALA A 151 10.14 17.18 -17.77
C ALA A 151 9.35 18.06 -18.76
N GLU A 152 10.05 18.68 -19.71
CA GLU A 152 9.38 19.44 -20.79
C GLU A 152 8.45 18.51 -21.59
N GLY A 153 7.18 18.88 -21.70
CA GLY A 153 6.14 18.07 -22.35
C GLY A 153 5.44 17.05 -21.45
N GLU A 154 5.83 16.93 -20.19
CA GLU A 154 5.14 16.12 -19.17
C GLU A 154 4.24 16.99 -18.29
N LEU A 155 3.19 16.38 -17.75
CA LEU A 155 2.37 16.94 -16.69
C LEU A 155 2.78 16.36 -15.33
N ALA A 156 2.57 17.13 -14.27
CA ALA A 156 2.71 16.62 -12.92
C ALA A 156 1.51 15.72 -12.56
N LEU A 157 1.78 14.56 -12.00
CA LEU A 157 0.75 13.66 -11.49
C LEU A 157 0.30 14.06 -10.08
N ALA A 158 -0.93 14.55 -9.96
CA ALA A 158 -1.60 14.67 -8.68
C ALA A 158 -2.41 13.40 -8.38
N THR A 159 -2.42 12.96 -7.12
CA THR A 159 -3.14 11.74 -6.74
C THR A 159 -3.39 11.70 -5.23
N TRP A 160 -4.45 11.00 -4.82
CA TRP A 160 -4.70 10.59 -3.43
C TRP A 160 -5.55 9.31 -3.40
N ARG A 161 -5.54 8.64 -2.24
CA ARG A 161 -6.43 7.49 -1.96
C ARG A 161 -7.85 7.97 -1.77
N GLU A 162 -8.77 7.42 -2.56
CA GLU A 162 -10.20 7.61 -2.32
C GLU A 162 -10.64 6.70 -1.17
N LEU A 163 -11.57 7.18 -0.32
CA LEU A 163 -11.97 6.45 0.88
C LEU A 163 -12.54 5.05 0.56
N ILE A 164 -13.33 4.97 -0.51
CA ILE A 164 -13.87 3.72 -1.07
C ILE A 164 -13.22 3.57 -2.44
N ASP A 165 -12.15 2.80 -2.50
CA ASP A 165 -11.30 2.58 -3.67
C ASP A 165 -11.10 1.08 -3.94
N GLY A 166 -10.14 0.72 -4.79
CA GLY A 166 -9.81 -0.69 -5.08
C GLY A 166 -9.16 -1.44 -3.91
N SER A 167 -9.14 -0.90 -2.69
CA SER A 167 -8.51 -1.55 -1.54
C SER A 167 -9.25 -2.82 -1.12
N ARG A 168 -8.47 -3.79 -0.67
CA ARG A 168 -8.95 -5.09 -0.17
C ARG A 168 -9.88 -5.00 1.03
N GLY A 169 -9.88 -3.86 1.73
CA GLY A 169 -10.84 -3.59 2.80
C GLY A 169 -12.29 -3.56 2.31
N ASN A 170 -12.51 -3.30 1.01
CA ASN A 170 -13.82 -3.24 0.38
C ASN A 170 -14.21 -4.56 -0.34
N ASP A 171 -13.35 -5.58 -0.30
CA ASP A 171 -13.60 -6.87 -0.94
C ASP A 171 -14.92 -7.49 -0.44
N GLY A 172 -15.73 -7.99 -1.38
CA GLY A 172 -16.98 -8.67 -1.07
C GLY A 172 -18.16 -7.76 -0.73
N GLU A 173 -18.00 -6.44 -0.78
CA GLU A 173 -19.03 -5.46 -0.40
C GLU A 173 -19.55 -4.64 -1.60
N PRO A 174 -20.32 -5.23 -2.53
CA PRO A 174 -20.78 -4.55 -3.75
C PRO A 174 -21.70 -3.36 -3.44
N ALA A 175 -22.45 -3.40 -2.34
CA ALA A 175 -23.31 -2.30 -1.92
C ALA A 175 -22.50 -1.08 -1.45
N LEU A 176 -21.38 -1.30 -0.75
CA LEU A 176 -20.45 -0.24 -0.37
C LEU A 176 -19.76 0.33 -1.61
N MET A 177 -19.27 -0.54 -2.50
CA MET A 177 -18.61 -0.14 -3.74
C MET A 177 -19.52 0.68 -4.66
N ALA A 178 -20.83 0.40 -4.67
CA ALA A 178 -21.80 1.21 -5.40
C ALA A 178 -21.92 2.66 -4.90
N THR A 179 -21.40 2.97 -3.70
CA THR A 179 -21.33 4.33 -3.13
C THR A 179 -19.99 5.02 -3.36
N ALA A 180 -19.03 4.33 -3.99
CA ALA A 180 -17.73 4.90 -4.31
C ALA A 180 -17.88 6.11 -5.24
N ARG A 181 -16.90 7.03 -5.15
CA ARG A 181 -16.81 8.10 -6.15
C ARG A 181 -16.51 7.50 -7.52
N PRO A 182 -16.99 8.11 -8.62
CA PRO A 182 -16.58 7.73 -9.96
C PRO A 182 -15.06 7.76 -10.10
N VAL A 183 -14.50 6.72 -10.71
CA VAL A 183 -13.07 6.59 -11.02
C VAL A 183 -12.81 7.39 -12.31
N LEU A 184 -12.31 8.61 -12.16
CA LEU A 184 -12.11 9.56 -13.25
C LEU A 184 -10.70 10.16 -13.18
N ALA A 185 -10.12 10.47 -14.33
CA ALA A 185 -9.04 11.43 -14.42
C ALA A 185 -9.63 12.85 -14.42
N ARG A 186 -8.87 13.82 -13.91
CA ARG A 186 -9.25 15.23 -13.91
C ARG A 186 -8.12 16.11 -14.40
N THR A 187 -8.44 17.11 -15.21
CA THR A 187 -7.47 18.12 -15.63
C THR A 187 -8.16 19.46 -15.90
N SER A 188 -7.38 20.50 -16.16
CA SER A 188 -7.91 21.83 -16.48
C SER A 188 -8.34 21.93 -17.95
N PRO A 189 -9.19 22.91 -18.31
CA PRO A 189 -9.55 23.15 -19.72
C PRO A 189 -8.34 23.40 -20.61
N GLU A 190 -7.32 24.09 -20.11
CA GLU A 190 -6.11 24.44 -20.87
C GLU A 190 -5.32 23.19 -21.26
N VAL A 191 -5.11 22.27 -20.32
CA VAL A 191 -4.43 20.98 -20.59
C VAL A 191 -5.27 20.13 -21.55
N ALA A 192 -6.59 20.10 -21.39
CA ALA A 192 -7.46 19.34 -22.27
C ALA A 192 -7.41 19.88 -23.72
N ASP A 193 -7.48 21.20 -23.90
CA ASP A 193 -7.39 21.84 -25.22
C ASP A 193 -6.01 21.63 -25.86
N GLU A 194 -4.92 21.74 -25.08
CA GLU A 194 -3.55 21.53 -25.56
C GLU A 194 -3.30 20.11 -26.05
N HIS A 195 -3.79 19.10 -25.32
CA HIS A 195 -3.60 17.69 -25.64
C HIS A 195 -4.76 17.05 -26.42
N GLY A 196 -5.76 17.84 -26.85
CA GLY A 196 -6.91 17.36 -27.62
C GLY A 196 -7.80 16.38 -26.86
N LEU A 197 -7.85 16.46 -25.53
CA LEU A 197 -8.57 15.52 -24.67
C LEU A 197 -10.06 15.85 -24.60
N THR A 198 -10.90 14.82 -24.59
CA THR A 198 -12.36 14.96 -24.53
C THR A 198 -12.97 14.11 -23.42
N ASP A 199 -13.49 12.92 -23.75
CA ASP A 199 -14.27 12.09 -22.85
C ASP A 199 -13.42 11.12 -22.01
N ALA A 200 -12.19 10.86 -22.46
CA ALA A 200 -11.25 9.95 -21.81
C ALA A 200 -9.82 10.43 -22.04
N VAL A 201 -8.93 9.97 -21.17
CA VAL A 201 -7.49 10.25 -21.26
C VAL A 201 -6.72 9.00 -20.93
N THR A 202 -5.66 8.76 -21.69
CA THR A 202 -4.63 7.79 -21.34
C THR A 202 -3.48 8.53 -20.69
N ILE A 203 -3.14 8.12 -19.47
CA ILE A 203 -2.00 8.62 -18.71
C ILE A 203 -0.90 7.58 -18.82
N ALA A 204 0.26 7.96 -19.35
CA ALA A 204 1.42 7.08 -19.48
C ALA A 204 2.59 7.60 -18.64
N GLY A 205 3.32 6.69 -18.02
CA GLY A 205 4.46 7.00 -17.18
C GLY A 205 4.93 5.79 -16.38
N GLY A 206 6.16 5.87 -15.86
CA GLY A 206 6.81 4.73 -15.22
C GLY A 206 6.87 3.53 -16.17
N ASP A 207 6.29 2.41 -15.75
CA ASP A 207 6.36 1.13 -16.47
C ASP A 207 5.10 0.82 -17.31
N GLY A 208 4.17 1.77 -17.45
CA GLY A 208 2.97 1.52 -18.26
C GLY A 208 2.04 2.72 -18.43
N TRP A 209 0.75 2.42 -18.57
CA TRP A 209 -0.29 3.40 -18.81
C TRP A 209 -1.64 2.97 -18.22
N LEU A 210 -2.52 3.94 -18.03
CA LEU A 210 -3.89 3.73 -17.61
C LEU A 210 -4.81 4.69 -18.36
N THR A 211 -5.92 4.16 -18.89
CA THR A 211 -6.99 4.98 -19.48
C THR A 211 -8.14 5.14 -18.49
N LEU A 212 -8.54 6.38 -18.25
CA LEU A 212 -9.71 6.70 -17.42
C LEU A 212 -10.66 7.64 -18.19
N PRO A 213 -11.97 7.61 -17.88
CA PRO A 213 -12.85 8.68 -18.31
C PRO A 213 -12.36 10.01 -17.72
N LEU A 214 -12.47 11.07 -18.51
CA LEU A 214 -11.95 12.39 -18.17
C LEU A 214 -13.07 13.34 -17.73
N GLU A 215 -12.82 14.05 -16.64
CA GLU A 215 -13.63 15.18 -16.20
C GLU A 215 -12.77 16.45 -16.28
N ILE A 216 -13.14 17.40 -17.15
CA ILE A 216 -12.47 18.69 -17.29
C ILE A 216 -13.01 19.65 -16.22
N VAL A 217 -12.14 20.14 -15.35
CA VAL A 217 -12.52 20.90 -14.15
C VAL A 217 -11.90 22.31 -14.18
N PRO A 218 -12.72 23.38 -14.30
CA PRO A 218 -12.22 24.75 -14.23
C PRO A 218 -11.55 25.06 -12.88
N GLY A 219 -10.38 25.68 -12.92
CA GLY A 219 -9.62 26.06 -11.72
C GLY A 219 -8.71 24.96 -11.16
N MET A 220 -8.61 23.80 -11.83
CA MET A 220 -7.49 22.90 -11.60
C MET A 220 -6.16 23.59 -11.95
N ALA A 221 -5.08 23.15 -11.27
CA ALA A 221 -3.75 23.64 -11.56
C ALA A 221 -3.38 23.34 -13.02
N ALA A 222 -2.77 24.33 -13.69
CA ALA A 222 -2.13 24.12 -14.98
C ALA A 222 -1.04 23.04 -14.86
N ASP A 223 -0.72 22.40 -15.98
CA ASP A 223 0.36 21.40 -16.09
C ASP A 223 0.18 20.17 -15.19
N THR A 224 -1.07 19.84 -14.82
CA THR A 224 -1.37 18.76 -13.87
C THR A 224 -2.50 17.87 -14.40
N VAL A 225 -2.33 16.56 -14.22
CA VAL A 225 -3.43 15.59 -14.29
C VAL A 225 -3.62 14.94 -12.93
N TRP A 226 -4.86 14.85 -12.48
CA TRP A 226 -5.22 14.15 -11.27
C TRP A 226 -5.84 12.80 -11.58
N VAL A 227 -5.43 11.75 -10.86
CA VAL A 227 -6.05 10.42 -10.91
C VAL A 227 -6.12 9.81 -9.50
N PRO A 228 -7.10 8.94 -9.20
CA PRO A 228 -7.16 8.25 -7.92
C PRO A 228 -5.96 7.29 -7.76
N THR A 229 -5.32 7.26 -6.59
CA THR A 229 -4.10 6.47 -6.36
C THR A 229 -4.33 4.97 -6.55
N HIS A 230 -5.52 4.50 -6.16
CA HIS A 230 -5.86 3.09 -6.10
C HIS A 230 -7.14 2.79 -6.89
N ALA A 231 -7.09 3.11 -8.19
CA ALA A 231 -8.17 2.77 -9.12
C ALA A 231 -8.38 1.24 -9.14
N PRO A 232 -9.63 0.75 -9.07
CA PRO A 232 -9.91 -0.68 -9.17
C PRO A 232 -9.30 -1.29 -10.44
N GLY A 233 -8.53 -2.36 -10.28
CA GLY A 233 -7.88 -3.10 -11.38
C GLY A 233 -6.48 -2.61 -11.75
N THR A 234 -6.19 -1.31 -11.64
CA THR A 234 -4.86 -0.76 -11.97
C THR A 234 -4.51 0.37 -11.01
N PRO A 235 -4.10 0.05 -9.76
CA PRO A 235 -3.55 1.07 -8.88
C PRO A 235 -2.24 1.63 -9.44
N LEU A 236 -1.90 2.87 -9.10
CA LEU A 236 -0.73 3.55 -9.65
C LEU A 236 0.60 2.84 -9.36
N SER A 237 0.63 2.04 -8.30
CA SER A 237 1.77 1.22 -7.93
C SER A 237 2.07 0.09 -8.92
N GLU A 238 1.10 -0.32 -9.74
CA GLU A 238 1.34 -1.21 -10.89
C GLU A 238 2.14 -0.53 -12.00
N LEU A 239 2.12 0.80 -12.05
CA LEU A 239 2.80 1.60 -13.05
C LEU A 239 4.10 2.23 -12.51
N GLY A 240 4.43 2.03 -11.23
CA GLY A 240 5.55 2.72 -10.58
C GLY A 240 5.31 4.22 -10.35
N LEU A 241 4.05 4.65 -10.37
CA LEU A 241 3.69 6.07 -10.30
C LEU A 241 3.33 6.51 -8.89
N VAL A 242 3.83 7.70 -8.52
CA VAL A 242 3.54 8.36 -7.24
C VAL A 242 3.16 9.82 -7.46
N HIS A 243 2.61 10.45 -6.43
CA HIS A 243 2.36 11.88 -6.42
C HIS A 243 3.63 12.66 -6.80
N GLY A 244 3.50 13.56 -7.78
CA GLY A 244 4.57 14.39 -8.30
C GLY A 244 5.42 13.74 -9.40
N ALA A 245 5.13 12.48 -9.80
CA ALA A 245 5.75 11.89 -10.98
C ALA A 245 5.36 12.70 -12.25
N GLY A 246 6.28 12.76 -13.22
CA GLY A 246 5.98 13.25 -14.56
C GLY A 246 5.23 12.20 -15.37
N VAL A 247 4.19 12.62 -16.09
CA VAL A 247 3.39 11.73 -16.95
C VAL A 247 3.07 12.42 -18.27
N THR A 248 2.88 11.63 -19.32
CA THR A 248 2.32 12.11 -20.57
C THR A 248 0.83 11.75 -20.64
N VAL A 249 0.07 12.58 -21.35
CA VAL A 249 -1.36 12.37 -21.56
C VAL A 249 -1.69 12.42 -23.04
N GLY A 250 -2.68 11.64 -23.45
CA GLY A 250 -3.19 11.64 -24.82
C GLY A 250 -4.57 11.01 -24.92
N ASP A 251 -5.20 11.20 -26.08
CA ASP A 251 -6.44 10.51 -26.41
C ASP A 251 -6.18 8.98 -26.47
N PRO A 252 -7.11 8.14 -25.98
CA PRO A 252 -6.95 6.69 -26.05
C PRO A 252 -6.72 6.13 -27.46
N GLY A 253 -7.17 6.83 -28.51
CA GLY A 253 -6.94 6.43 -29.90
C GLY A 253 -5.50 6.63 -30.38
N ASP A 254 -4.78 7.59 -29.82
CA ASP A 254 -3.47 8.01 -30.33
C ASP A 254 -2.32 7.20 -29.72
N LEU A 255 -2.36 6.91 -28.41
CA LEU A 255 -1.27 6.22 -27.70
C LEU A 255 -1.19 4.71 -27.98
N LEU A 256 -2.28 4.08 -28.43
CA LEU A 256 -2.25 2.68 -28.89
C LEU A 256 -1.55 2.51 -30.26
N SER A 257 -1.40 3.60 -31.02
CA SER A 257 -0.74 3.57 -32.33
C SER A 257 0.79 3.59 -32.24
N GLU A 258 1.35 4.11 -31.15
CA GLU A 258 2.80 4.16 -30.91
C GLU A 258 3.35 2.90 -30.21
N GLY A 259 2.53 2.19 -29.43
CA GLY A 259 2.92 0.94 -28.75
C GLY A 259 2.91 -0.33 -29.63
N GLY A 260 2.55 -0.21 -30.92
CA GLY A 260 2.47 -1.33 -31.86
C GLY A 260 3.77 -1.66 -32.61
N ALA A 261 4.87 -0.99 -32.28
CA ALA A 261 6.16 -1.17 -32.93
C ALA A 261 7.31 -1.32 -31.92
N ALA A 262 7.33 -2.43 -31.19
CA ALA A 262 8.55 -3.01 -30.59
C ALA A 262 8.37 -4.53 -30.41
#